data_AF-A0A9X5XGF4-F1
#
_entry.id   AF-A0A9X5XGF4-F1
#
_cell.length_a   1.000
_cell.length_b   1.000
_cell.length_c   1.000
_cell.angle_alpha   90.00
_cell.angle_beta   90.00
_cell.angle_gamma   90.00
#
_symmetry.space_group_name_H-M   'P 1'
#
loop_
_entity.id
_entity.type
_entity.pdbx_description
1 polymer ?
#
loop_
_entity_poly.entity_id
_entity_poly.type
_entity_poly.pdbx_seq_one_letter_code
_entity_poly.pdbx_strand_id
1 'polypeptide(L)'
;MQWAFGVEPDTGKVYYVLPGGEAWFANSSIDLWLQTLHHYGRYVSESPILNDPDEHEDEALAELRELAKELKEIDPPAFEGYVGFIWAEFLERWLW
;
A
#
# COMPACT_ATOMS: atom_id res chain seq x y z
N MET A 1 11.46 16.15 -12.43
CA MET A 1 10.68 16.26 -11.18
C MET A 1 10.48 14.84 -10.68
N GLN A 2 10.84 14.57 -9.42
CA GLN A 2 10.82 13.23 -8.83
C GLN A 2 9.41 12.95 -8.30
N TRP A 3 8.96 11.70 -8.40
CA TRP A 3 7.72 11.23 -7.76
C TRP A 3 7.82 11.44 -6.25
N ALA A 4 6.72 11.86 -5.61
CA ALA A 4 6.71 12.15 -4.18
C ALA A 4 5.34 11.89 -3.55
N PHE A 5 5.32 11.61 -2.25
CA PHE A 5 4.11 11.68 -1.43
C PHE A 5 3.94 13.09 -0.89
N GLY A 6 2.75 13.65 -1.09
CA GLY A 6 2.33 14.95 -0.54
C GLY A 6 1.26 14.77 0.52
N VAL A 7 1.21 15.71 1.47
CA VAL A 7 0.20 15.74 2.53
C VAL A 7 -0.61 17.02 2.37
N GLU A 8 -1.93 16.90 2.29
CA GLU A 8 -2.83 18.05 2.30
C GLU A 8 -2.80 18.70 3.70
N PRO A 9 -2.50 20.01 3.79
CA PRO A 9 -2.57 20.73 5.06
C PRO A 9 -3.95 20.62 5.69
N ASP A 10 -4.01 20.68 7.03
CA ASP A 10 -5.22 20.66 7.85
C ASP A 10 -6.00 19.33 7.87
N THR A 11 -6.06 18.59 6.77
CA THR A 11 -6.75 17.28 6.71
C THR A 11 -5.80 16.12 6.93
N GLY A 12 -4.51 16.30 6.61
CA GLY A 12 -3.50 15.26 6.68
C GLY A 12 -3.64 14.19 5.60
N LYS A 13 -4.56 14.32 4.64
CA LYS A 13 -4.73 13.34 3.55
C LYS A 13 -3.44 13.20 2.76
N VAL A 14 -3.11 11.96 2.41
CA VAL A 14 -1.89 11.65 1.67
C VAL A 14 -2.23 11.47 0.20
N TYR A 15 -1.36 11.99 -0.66
CA TYR A 15 -1.47 11.90 -2.11
C TYR A 15 -0.16 11.44 -2.72
N TYR A 16 -0.23 10.62 -3.77
CA TYR A 16 0.88 10.34 -4.66
C TYR A 16 0.93 11.39 -5.77
N VAL A 17 2.04 12.12 -5.87
CA VAL A 17 2.18 13.25 -6.79
C VAL A 17 3.09 12.86 -7.96
N LEU A 18 2.51 12.91 -9.16
CA LEU A 18 3.19 12.64 -10.42
C LEU A 18 4.18 13.76 -10.77
N PRO A 19 5.20 13.49 -11.61
CA PRO A 19 6.12 14.52 -12.09
C PRO A 19 5.44 15.71 -12.79
N GLY A 20 4.22 15.52 -13.32
CA GLY A 20 3.39 16.57 -13.92
C GLY A 20 2.55 17.38 -12.93
N GLY A 21 2.61 17.09 -11.64
CA GLY A 21 1.85 17.77 -10.58
C GLY A 21 0.44 17.23 -10.35
N GLU A 22 0.01 16.23 -11.13
CA GLU A 22 -1.22 15.50 -10.87
C GLU A 22 -1.09 14.70 -9.55
N ALA A 23 -2.08 14.82 -8.68
CA ALA A 23 -2.11 14.18 -7.38
C ALA A 23 -3.20 13.12 -7.32
N TRP A 24 -2.83 11.91 -6.91
CA TRP A 24 -3.75 10.80 -6.73
C TRP A 24 -3.91 10.49 -5.25
N PHE A 25 -5.15 10.35 -4.80
CA PHE A 25 -5.46 10.03 -3.42
C PHE A 25 -4.76 8.72 -3.01
N ALA A 26 -4.09 8.74 -1.85
CA ALA A 26 -3.34 7.61 -1.34
C ALA A 26 -3.85 7.12 0.02
N ASN A 27 -4.18 8.03 0.92
CA ASN A 27 -4.65 7.69 2.26
C ASN A 27 -5.46 8.82 2.89
N SER A 28 -6.41 8.47 3.76
CA SER A 28 -7.32 9.42 4.41
C SER A 28 -6.63 10.34 5.40
N SER A 29 -5.50 9.94 5.99
CA SER A 29 -4.69 10.80 6.85
C SER A 29 -3.24 10.30 6.96
N ILE A 30 -2.33 11.16 7.42
CA ILE A 30 -0.94 10.80 7.67
C ILE A 30 -0.82 9.72 8.75
N ASP A 31 -1.65 9.77 9.79
CA ASP A 31 -1.61 8.81 10.89
C ASP A 31 -2.03 7.42 10.43
N LEU A 32 -3.11 7.34 9.64
CA LEU A 32 -3.56 6.08 9.04
C LEU A 32 -2.55 5.56 8.03
N TRP A 33 -1.93 6.44 7.22
CA TRP A 33 -0.88 6.05 6.29
C TRP A 33 0.34 5.44 6.98
N LEU A 34 0.79 6.04 8.09
CA LEU A 34 1.89 5.50 8.89
C LEU A 34 1.52 4.16 9.54
N GLN A 35 0.28 4.00 9.99
CA GLN A 35 -0.22 2.73 10.53
C GLN A 35 -0.24 1.63 9.45
N THR A 36 -0.77 1.93 8.26
CA THR A 36 -0.77 1.02 7.11
C THR A 36 0.66 0.61 6.72
N LEU A 37 1.59 1.57 6.63
CA LEU A 37 3.01 1.30 6.32
C LEU A 37 3.70 0.46 7.39
N HIS A 38 3.44 0.74 8.67
CA HIS A 38 3.99 -0.03 9.76
C HIS A 38 3.47 -1.46 9.78
N HIS A 39 2.16 -1.65 9.60
CA HIS A 39 1.53 -2.97 9.54
C HIS A 39 2.07 -3.78 8.37
N TYR A 40 2.11 -3.19 7.17
CA TYR A 40 2.69 -3.79 5.98
C TYR A 40 4.15 -4.21 6.21
N GLY A 41 5.00 -3.28 6.65
CA GLY A 41 6.43 -3.53 6.82
C GLY A 41 6.70 -4.60 7.87
N ARG A 42 5.93 -4.61 8.95
CA ARG A 42 6.00 -5.65 9.97
C ARG A 42 5.61 -7.01 9.41
N TYR A 43 4.45 -7.12 8.75
CA TYR A 43 3.95 -8.37 8.18
C TYR A 43 4.96 -9.00 7.24
N VAL A 44 5.46 -8.21 6.27
CA VAL A 44 6.45 -8.68 5.30
C VAL A 44 7.75 -9.13 6.00
N SER A 45 8.21 -8.40 7.01
CA SER A 45 9.44 -8.79 7.74
C SER A 45 9.31 -10.08 8.55
N GLU A 46 8.09 -10.42 8.98
CA GLU A 46 7.79 -11.60 9.80
C GLU A 46 7.35 -12.81 8.94
N SER A 47 6.93 -12.61 7.69
CA SER A 47 6.45 -13.68 6.81
C SER A 47 7.60 -14.50 6.20
N PRO A 48 7.67 -15.82 6.45
CA PRO A 48 8.65 -16.67 5.79
C PRO A 48 8.36 -16.84 4.28
N ILE A 49 7.08 -16.77 3.87
CA ILE A 49 6.66 -16.96 2.48
C ILE A 49 7.01 -15.72 1.64
N LEU A 50 6.77 -14.51 2.14
CA LEU A 50 7.09 -13.28 1.41
C LEU A 50 8.58 -12.95 1.40
N ASN A 51 9.38 -13.57 2.27
CA ASN A 51 10.83 -13.44 2.27
C ASN A 51 11.52 -14.34 1.21
N ASP A 52 10.84 -15.40 0.73
CA ASP A 52 11.33 -16.28 -0.32
C ASP A 52 10.17 -16.77 -1.22
N PRO A 53 9.57 -15.87 -2.02
CA PRO A 53 8.30 -16.15 -2.68
C PRO A 53 8.43 -17.01 -3.95
N ASP A 54 9.64 -17.18 -4.50
CA ASP A 54 9.87 -17.86 -5.79
C ASP A 54 9.46 -19.35 -5.75
N GLU A 55 9.58 -20.01 -4.59
CA GLU A 55 9.17 -21.41 -4.40
C GLU A 55 7.68 -21.56 -4.04
N HIS A 56 7.01 -20.45 -3.68
CA HIS A 56 5.70 -20.41 -3.02
C HIS A 56 4.77 -19.34 -3.60
N GLU A 57 4.79 -19.11 -4.91
CA GLU A 57 4.10 -17.99 -5.57
C GLU A 57 2.59 -17.90 -5.22
N ASP A 58 1.87 -19.02 -5.29
CA ASP A 58 0.44 -19.07 -4.96
C ASP A 58 0.15 -18.75 -3.48
N GLU A 59 1.04 -19.18 -2.57
CA GLU A 59 0.93 -18.91 -1.14
C GLU A 59 1.26 -17.44 -0.83
N ALA A 60 2.31 -16.90 -1.48
CA ALA A 60 2.68 -15.50 -1.39
C ALA A 60 1.53 -14.61 -1.88
N LEU A 61 0.88 -14.97 -2.99
CA LEU A 61 -0.28 -14.26 -3.50
C LEU A 61 -1.47 -14.30 -2.52
N ALA A 62 -1.70 -15.45 -1.87
CA ALA A 62 -2.73 -15.57 -0.85
C ALA A 62 -2.44 -14.70 0.39
N GLU A 63 -1.21 -14.70 0.88
CA GLU A 63 -0.80 -13.84 2.01
C GLU A 63 -0.94 -12.36 1.68
N LEU A 64 -0.51 -11.94 0.49
CA LEU A 64 -0.64 -10.55 0.03
C LEU A 64 -2.11 -10.11 -0.05
N ARG A 65 -3.02 -11.01 -0.43
CA ARG A 65 -4.47 -10.74 -0.43
C ARG A 65 -5.04 -10.60 0.98
N GLU A 66 -4.62 -11.43 1.93
CA GLU A 66 -5.05 -11.27 3.32
C GLU A 66 -4.48 -9.97 3.91
N LEU A 67 -3.21 -9.68 3.68
CA LEU A 67 -2.59 -8.41 4.07
C LEU A 67 -3.35 -7.21 3.49
N ALA A 68 -3.75 -7.25 2.21
CA ALA A 68 -4.55 -6.19 1.61
C ALA A 68 -5.91 -6.00 2.32
N LYS A 69 -6.55 -7.06 2.81
CA LYS A 69 -7.80 -6.94 3.60
C LYS A 69 -7.52 -6.28 4.96
N GLU A 70 -6.47 -6.69 5.66
CA GLU A 70 -6.09 -6.11 6.95
C GLU A 70 -5.76 -4.62 6.81
N LEU A 71 -4.99 -4.25 5.79
CA LEU A 71 -4.67 -2.85 5.51
C LEU A 71 -5.92 -2.04 5.12
N LYS A 72 -6.89 -2.66 4.44
CA LYS A 72 -8.19 -2.04 4.15
C LYS A 72 -9.00 -1.75 5.40
N GLU A 73 -8.89 -2.57 6.45
CA GLU A 73 -9.56 -2.30 7.73
C GLU A 73 -8.98 -1.06 8.42
N ILE A 74 -7.70 -0.74 8.20
CA ILE A 74 -7.03 0.46 8.73
C ILE A 74 -7.53 1.72 8.02
N ASP A 75 -7.56 1.73 6.69
CA ASP A 75 -8.04 2.87 5.91
C ASP A 75 -8.89 2.42 4.69
N PRO A 76 -10.19 2.16 4.89
CA PRO A 76 -11.04 1.67 3.81
C PRO A 76 -11.06 2.57 2.56
N PRO A 77 -11.13 3.92 2.67
CA PRO A 77 -11.06 4.81 1.51
C PRO A 77 -9.81 4.63 0.65
N ALA A 78 -8.64 4.32 1.21
CA ALA A 78 -7.42 4.06 0.43
C ALA A 78 -7.55 2.86 -0.51
N PHE A 79 -8.46 1.94 -0.21
CA PHE A 79 -8.73 0.73 -0.99
C PHE A 79 -10.00 0.83 -1.84
N GLU A 80 -10.75 1.91 -1.71
CA GLU A 80 -11.90 2.26 -2.56
C GLU A 80 -11.51 3.27 -3.67
N GLY A 81 -10.34 3.92 -3.52
CA GLY A 81 -9.77 4.92 -4.43
C GLY A 81 -8.89 4.37 -5.56
N TYR A 82 -8.02 5.21 -6.11
CA TYR A 82 -7.20 4.91 -7.29
C TYR A 82 -6.27 3.71 -7.08
N VAL A 83 -6.41 2.70 -7.95
CA VAL A 83 -5.83 1.35 -7.79
C VAL A 83 -4.36 1.25 -8.22
N GLY A 84 -3.76 2.32 -8.74
CA GLY A 84 -2.53 2.19 -9.51
C GLY A 84 -1.27 1.79 -8.74
N PHE A 85 -1.18 2.03 -7.41
CA PHE A 85 0.13 1.97 -6.76
C PHE A 85 0.22 1.46 -5.33
N ILE A 86 -0.86 1.38 -4.56
CA ILE A 86 -0.62 1.34 -3.11
C ILE A 86 -0.77 -0.05 -2.52
N TRP A 87 -1.78 -0.86 -2.88
CA TRP A 87 -1.98 -2.10 -2.12
C TRP A 87 -2.36 -3.32 -2.95
N ALA A 88 -3.63 -3.60 -3.26
CA ALA A 88 -4.00 -4.92 -3.79
C ALA A 88 -3.36 -5.29 -5.15
N GLU A 89 -3.63 -4.53 -6.21
CA GLU A 89 -3.13 -4.85 -7.56
C GLU A 89 -1.60 -4.68 -7.72
N PHE A 90 -0.94 -3.94 -6.82
CA PHE A 90 0.51 -3.80 -6.82
C PHE A 90 1.21 -4.96 -6.11
N LEU A 91 0.67 -5.40 -4.96
CA LEU A 91 1.21 -6.55 -4.25
C LEU A 91 1.15 -7.80 -5.14
N GLU A 92 0.04 -8.01 -5.88
CA GLU A 92 -0.04 -9.11 -6.85
C GLU A 92 0.99 -9.00 -8.00
N ARG A 93 1.43 -7.77 -8.36
CA ARG A 93 2.49 -7.53 -9.34
C ARG A 93 3.90 -7.66 -8.77
N TRP A 94 4.08 -7.77 -7.46
CA TRP A 94 5.41 -7.83 -6.85
C TRP A 94 6.12 -9.17 -7.12
N LEU A 95 5.35 -10.19 -7.50
CA LEU A 95 5.83 -11.53 -7.85
C LEU A 95 6.16 -11.71 -9.35
N TRP A 96 5.94 -10.68 -10.19
CA TRP A 96 6.13 -10.73 -11.66
C TRP A 96 7.03 -9.60 -12.17
#